data_AF-A0A365N6H1-F1
#
_entry.id   AF-A0A365N6H1-F1
#
_cell.length_a   1.000
_cell.length_b   1.000
_cell.length_c   1.000
_cell.angle_alpha   90.00
_cell.angle_beta   90.00
_cell.angle_gamma   90.00
#
_symmetry.space_group_name_H-M   'P 1'
#
loop_
_entity.id
_entity.type
_entity.pdbx_description
1 polymer ?
#
loop_
_entity_poly.entity_id
_entity_poly.type
_entity_poly.pdbx_seq_one_letter_code
_entity_poly.pdbx_strand_id
1 'polypeptide(L)'
;MASILDRDPDADKKMGPRNSIASDFAEDEVVQDFGYSPSYARVFRSLGAMSLTMAMASVTATLVLVSSACFVIGLPVAQKTQSIPFTSAATVFGDYTNYSDWERPVSVPFTFFCAAWVITGWNAPSAVAEETHNARIVAPRSIINTYCLQAGMGMIFCTLLAFCITDMEAAASDPTGYAAFTLLIERWGLKVAGAFLLIIFLNTSIGGAAVLVMMSCQTAAFARDGGMLFNDKLSYVSPRSNMPIYTTMFLTIGGMLMLCLGFSPIASETIYSLAVIAVMVLYALPMIFRVFDNGRWVPGPWNMGRFSKPVHVLGFLTVVYMMIMECFHPQATWTGATLNYNWAVFLGAVVLSTLLWFPHGSRYYKGVNQEMLRAWREREHDRGLSQEGSGESRSEPYIEGVKP
;
A
#
# COMPACT_ATOMS: atom_id res chain seq x y z
N MET A 1 -16.61 31.65 1.32
CA MET A 1 -17.86 30.88 1.52
C MET A 1 -18.98 31.25 0.53
N ALA A 2 -18.73 32.10 -0.48
CA ALA A 2 -19.74 32.51 -1.47
C ALA A 2 -19.52 31.97 -2.89
N SER A 3 -18.42 31.26 -3.20
CA SER A 3 -18.16 30.77 -4.57
C SER A 3 -18.44 29.27 -4.79
N ILE A 4 -18.99 28.58 -3.78
CA ILE A 4 -19.51 27.21 -3.94
C ILE A 4 -21.02 27.24 -4.26
N LEU A 5 -21.71 28.36 -3.95
CA LEU A 5 -23.15 28.53 -4.14
C LEU A 5 -23.53 29.25 -5.44
N ASP A 6 -22.55 29.65 -6.26
CA ASP A 6 -22.77 30.40 -7.51
C ASP A 6 -22.29 29.60 -8.73
N ARG A 7 -22.38 28.27 -8.64
CA ARG A 7 -22.04 27.36 -9.73
C ARG A 7 -23.29 27.07 -10.55
N ASP A 8 -23.17 27.31 -11.86
CA ASP A 8 -24.16 27.02 -12.90
C ASP A 8 -24.91 25.69 -12.61
N PRO A 9 -26.25 25.70 -12.44
CA PRO A 9 -27.04 24.49 -12.17
C PRO A 9 -26.97 23.45 -13.31
N ASP A 10 -26.47 23.81 -14.49
CA ASP A 10 -26.19 22.86 -15.58
C ASP A 10 -24.81 22.20 -15.48
N ALA A 11 -23.97 22.55 -14.50
CA ALA A 11 -22.68 21.90 -14.27
C ALA A 11 -22.83 20.44 -13.81
N ASP A 12 -23.86 20.14 -13.00
CA ASP A 12 -24.18 18.77 -12.56
C ASP A 12 -24.69 17.90 -13.72
N LYS A 13 -25.33 18.48 -14.75
CA LYS A 13 -25.74 17.75 -15.96
C LYS A 13 -24.57 17.39 -16.87
N LYS A 14 -23.46 18.13 -16.79
CA LYS A 14 -22.23 17.87 -17.58
C LYS A 14 -21.32 16.84 -16.90
N MET A 15 -21.48 16.64 -15.59
CA MET A 15 -20.83 15.53 -14.88
C MET A 15 -21.66 14.27 -15.13
N GLY A 16 -21.03 13.21 -15.64
CA GLY A 16 -21.73 11.93 -15.80
C GLY A 16 -22.32 11.47 -14.46
N PRO A 17 -23.36 10.61 -14.44
CA PRO A 17 -24.11 10.23 -13.23
C PRO A 17 -23.29 9.59 -12.08
N ARG A 18 -22.00 9.33 -12.30
CA ARG A 18 -21.03 8.83 -11.31
C ARG A 18 -20.16 9.92 -10.66
N ASN A 19 -20.27 11.17 -11.13
CA ASN A 19 -19.46 12.31 -10.73
C ASN A 19 -20.32 13.52 -10.31
N SER A 20 -21.64 13.36 -10.21
CA SER A 20 -22.57 14.43 -9.81
C SER A 20 -22.64 14.54 -8.28
N ILE A 21 -22.88 15.74 -7.75
CA ILE A 21 -23.01 15.95 -6.30
C ILE A 21 -24.07 15.05 -5.64
N ALA A 22 -25.12 14.66 -6.39
CA ALA A 22 -26.15 13.74 -5.92
C ALA A 22 -25.63 12.32 -5.61
N SER A 23 -24.58 11.84 -6.31
CA SER A 23 -23.96 10.55 -5.98
C SER A 23 -23.19 10.61 -4.67
N ASP A 24 -22.70 11.79 -4.30
CA ASP A 24 -21.89 12.02 -3.11
C ASP A 24 -22.78 11.92 -1.86
N PHE A 25 -23.97 12.52 -1.92
CA PHE A 25 -24.98 12.39 -0.87
C PHE A 25 -25.46 10.95 -0.71
N ALA A 26 -25.57 10.18 -1.80
CA ALA A 26 -25.97 8.78 -1.74
C ALA A 26 -24.88 7.87 -1.13
N GLU A 27 -23.59 8.13 -1.37
CA GLU A 27 -22.51 7.39 -0.70
C GLU A 27 -22.42 7.76 0.79
N ASP A 28 -22.63 9.03 1.13
CA ASP A 28 -22.68 9.50 2.52
C ASP A 28 -23.84 8.88 3.30
N GLU A 29 -25.03 8.77 2.70
CA GLU A 29 -26.17 8.05 3.28
C GLU A 29 -25.84 6.58 3.55
N VAL A 30 -25.12 5.91 2.64
CA VAL A 30 -24.73 4.51 2.86
C VAL A 30 -23.79 4.38 4.05
N VAL A 31 -22.79 5.25 4.19
CA VAL A 31 -21.84 5.22 5.32
C VAL A 31 -22.54 5.56 6.64
N GLN A 32 -23.45 6.55 6.61
CA GLN A 32 -24.27 6.94 7.76
C GLN A 32 -25.26 5.84 8.18
N ASP A 33 -25.86 5.14 7.21
CA ASP A 33 -26.70 3.97 7.46
C ASP A 33 -25.92 2.97 8.32
N PHE A 34 -24.68 2.65 7.98
CA PHE A 34 -23.83 1.74 8.77
C PHE A 34 -23.45 2.26 10.18
N GLY A 35 -23.94 3.43 10.61
CA GLY A 35 -23.64 4.04 11.91
C GLY A 35 -22.29 4.76 11.93
N TYR A 36 -21.66 4.95 10.77
CA TYR A 36 -20.40 5.65 10.65
C TYR A 36 -20.66 7.11 10.25
N SER A 37 -20.08 8.06 10.98
CA SER A 37 -20.09 9.47 10.57
C SER A 37 -19.00 9.67 9.50
N PRO A 38 -19.34 10.11 8.28
CA PRO A 38 -18.35 10.41 7.25
C PRO A 38 -17.32 11.42 7.79
N SER A 39 -16.06 11.01 7.83
CA SER A 39 -14.94 11.81 8.32
C SER A 39 -14.64 13.02 7.43
N TYR A 40 -15.06 13.01 6.16
CA TYR A 40 -14.82 14.10 5.21
C TYR A 40 -15.36 15.44 5.65
N ALA A 41 -16.57 15.48 6.23
CA ALA A 41 -17.17 16.71 6.74
C ALA A 41 -16.33 17.36 7.85
N ARG A 42 -15.39 16.61 8.46
CA ARG A 42 -14.46 17.07 9.49
C ARG A 42 -13.04 17.31 8.96
N VAL A 43 -12.51 16.41 8.12
CA VAL A 43 -11.16 16.54 7.52
C VAL A 43 -11.07 17.74 6.56
N PHE A 44 -12.12 18.03 5.80
CA PHE A 44 -12.14 19.09 4.78
C PHE A 44 -12.75 20.42 5.26
N ARG A 45 -13.09 20.55 6.54
CA ARG A 45 -13.71 21.78 7.08
C ARG A 45 -12.77 22.99 7.12
N SER A 46 -11.46 22.80 6.97
CA SER A 46 -10.51 23.91 6.86
C SER A 46 -9.79 23.85 5.51
N LEU A 47 -9.96 24.89 4.69
CA LEU A 47 -9.21 25.13 3.45
C LEU A 47 -7.69 25.00 3.67
N GLY A 48 -7.21 25.28 4.89
CA GLY A 48 -5.81 25.16 5.30
C GLY A 48 -5.29 23.73 5.41
N ALA A 49 -6.11 22.77 5.88
CA ALA A 49 -5.70 21.37 5.93
C ALA A 49 -5.62 20.76 4.51
N MET A 50 -6.56 21.11 3.64
CA MET A 50 -6.56 20.66 2.25
C MET A 50 -5.38 21.23 1.46
N SER A 51 -5.08 22.53 1.63
CA SER A 51 -3.93 23.16 0.97
C SER A 51 -2.61 22.59 1.48
N LEU A 52 -2.50 22.29 2.78
CA LEU A 52 -1.30 21.69 3.35
C LEU A 52 -1.09 20.26 2.84
N THR A 53 -2.11 19.41 2.82
CA THR A 53 -2.01 18.05 2.30
C THR A 53 -1.65 18.06 0.81
N MET A 54 -2.28 18.92 0.01
CA MET A 54 -1.97 19.05 -1.41
C MET A 54 -0.55 19.62 -1.65
N ALA A 55 -0.09 20.55 -0.81
CA ALA A 55 1.27 21.07 -0.86
C ALA A 55 2.31 20.00 -0.49
N MET A 56 2.04 19.19 0.54
CA MET A 56 2.95 18.09 0.92
C MET A 56 2.98 16.99 -0.14
N ALA A 57 1.83 16.64 -0.71
CA ALA A 57 1.74 15.67 -1.81
C ALA A 57 2.48 16.16 -3.07
N SER A 58 2.32 17.44 -3.43
CA SER A 58 2.99 18.02 -4.61
C SER A 58 4.50 18.14 -4.42
N VAL A 59 4.97 18.51 -3.22
CA VAL A 59 6.41 18.53 -2.88
C VAL A 59 6.99 17.12 -2.98
N THR A 60 6.34 16.13 -2.37
CA THR A 60 6.81 14.73 -2.40
C THR A 60 6.85 14.19 -3.82
N ALA A 61 5.79 14.39 -4.61
CA ALA A 61 5.76 14.01 -6.01
C ALA A 61 6.86 14.68 -6.82
N THR A 62 7.13 15.97 -6.57
CA THR A 62 8.21 16.71 -7.23
C THR A 62 9.58 16.13 -6.87
N LEU A 63 9.84 15.85 -5.59
CA LEU A 63 11.10 15.24 -5.15
C LEU A 63 11.32 13.86 -5.78
N VAL A 64 10.27 13.04 -5.86
CA VAL A 64 10.33 11.73 -6.53
C VAL A 64 10.62 11.88 -8.01
N LEU A 65 9.92 12.77 -8.72
CA LEU A 65 10.12 12.97 -10.16
C LEU A 65 11.51 13.53 -10.47
N VAL A 66 11.97 14.50 -9.68
CA VAL A 66 13.31 15.10 -9.83
C VAL A 66 14.39 14.07 -9.54
N SER A 67 14.32 13.36 -8.42
CA SER A 67 15.29 12.29 -8.10
C SER A 67 15.27 11.19 -9.16
N SER A 68 14.09 10.81 -9.65
CA SER A 68 14.00 9.81 -10.72
C SER A 68 14.64 10.28 -12.02
N ALA A 69 14.38 11.52 -12.44
CA ALA A 69 15.01 12.11 -13.62
C ALA A 69 16.53 12.24 -13.46
N CYS A 70 17.00 12.68 -12.28
CA CYS A 70 18.43 12.75 -11.96
C CYS A 70 19.10 11.39 -12.06
N PHE A 71 18.46 10.32 -11.59
CA PHE A 71 19.00 8.97 -11.70
C PHE A 71 19.02 8.49 -13.15
N VAL A 72 17.86 8.53 -13.82
CA VAL A 72 17.66 7.99 -15.17
C VAL A 72 18.56 8.68 -16.21
N ILE A 73 18.75 9.99 -16.07
CA ILE A 73 19.57 10.78 -17.01
C ILE A 73 21.00 10.90 -16.49
N GLY A 74 21.18 11.23 -15.23
CA GLY A 74 22.47 11.59 -14.66
C GLY A 74 23.46 10.43 -14.59
N LEU A 75 23.00 9.21 -14.32
CA LEU A 75 23.90 8.06 -14.17
C LEU A 75 24.54 7.68 -15.54
N PRO A 76 23.78 7.46 -16.62
CA PRO A 76 24.36 7.21 -17.94
C PRO A 76 25.20 8.38 -18.46
N VAL A 77 24.77 9.62 -18.25
CA VAL A 77 25.52 10.80 -18.71
C VAL A 77 26.87 10.90 -18.01
N ALA A 78 26.91 10.66 -16.70
CA ALA A 78 28.16 10.67 -15.94
C ALA A 78 29.12 9.57 -16.41
N GLN A 79 28.61 8.35 -16.60
CA GLN A 79 29.40 7.24 -17.12
C GLN A 79 30.00 7.54 -18.50
N LYS A 80 29.18 8.08 -19.41
CA LYS A 80 29.65 8.50 -20.74
C LYS A 80 30.69 9.61 -20.68
N THR A 81 30.50 10.59 -19.78
CA THR A 81 31.43 11.72 -19.60
C THR A 81 32.79 11.25 -19.06
N GLN A 82 32.80 10.22 -18.22
CA GLN A 82 34.02 9.57 -17.72
C GLN A 82 34.67 8.61 -18.74
N SER A 83 34.11 8.48 -19.96
CA SER A 83 34.58 7.56 -21.01
C SER A 83 34.62 6.09 -20.59
N ILE A 84 33.75 5.71 -19.64
CA ILE A 84 33.63 4.32 -19.17
C ILE A 84 32.62 3.61 -20.08
N PRO A 85 32.98 2.43 -20.65
CA PRO A 85 32.08 1.69 -21.52
C PRO A 85 30.83 1.20 -20.77
N PHE A 86 29.71 1.09 -21.47
CA PHE A 86 28.51 0.44 -20.96
C PHE A 86 28.62 -1.08 -21.18
N THR A 87 27.99 -1.83 -20.29
CA THR A 87 27.89 -3.29 -20.41
C THR A 87 27.06 -3.67 -21.64
N SER A 88 27.43 -4.74 -22.33
CA SER A 88 26.75 -5.13 -23.57
C SER A 88 25.33 -5.64 -23.28
N ALA A 89 24.39 -5.41 -24.21
CA ALA A 89 23.02 -5.93 -24.07
C ALA A 89 22.97 -7.47 -24.00
N ALA A 90 23.89 -8.14 -24.69
CA ALA A 90 24.01 -9.60 -24.62
C ALA A 90 24.36 -10.07 -23.21
N THR A 91 25.27 -9.37 -22.53
CA THR A 91 25.61 -9.64 -21.13
C THR A 91 24.44 -9.31 -20.20
N VAL A 92 23.84 -8.12 -20.32
CA VAL A 92 22.75 -7.67 -19.43
C VAL A 92 21.53 -8.58 -19.47
N PHE A 93 21.14 -9.07 -20.65
CA PHE A 93 19.94 -9.90 -20.80
C PHE A 93 20.22 -11.40 -20.96
N GLY A 94 21.46 -11.80 -21.22
CA GLY A 94 21.83 -13.17 -21.54
C GLY A 94 22.68 -13.87 -20.49
N ASP A 95 23.49 -13.13 -19.72
CA ASP A 95 24.37 -13.73 -18.72
C ASP A 95 23.67 -13.85 -17.36
N TYR A 96 23.88 -14.98 -16.70
CA TYR A 96 23.39 -15.24 -15.34
C TYR A 96 24.58 -15.60 -14.45
N THR A 97 24.87 -14.73 -13.49
CA THR A 97 25.87 -14.97 -12.43
C THR A 97 25.16 -15.16 -11.10
N ASN A 98 25.61 -16.17 -10.35
CA ASN A 98 25.07 -16.48 -9.03
C ASN A 98 26.19 -16.42 -8.00
N TYR A 99 26.09 -15.47 -7.08
CA TYR A 99 27.02 -15.29 -5.96
C TYR A 99 26.48 -15.87 -4.64
N SER A 100 25.33 -16.54 -4.67
CA SER A 100 24.77 -17.22 -3.51
C SER A 100 25.23 -18.67 -3.45
N ASP A 101 25.20 -19.24 -2.25
CA ASP A 101 25.51 -20.65 -2.00
C ASP A 101 24.40 -21.61 -2.51
N TRP A 102 23.27 -21.06 -2.94
CA TRP A 102 22.11 -21.82 -3.38
C TRP A 102 22.11 -22.05 -4.89
N GLU A 103 21.63 -23.21 -5.33
CA GLU A 103 21.39 -23.46 -6.76
C GLU A 103 20.23 -22.61 -7.31
N ARG A 104 20.14 -22.54 -8.64
CA ARG A 104 19.12 -21.77 -9.40
C ARG A 104 17.69 -21.87 -8.86
N PRO A 105 17.17 -23.04 -8.41
CA PRO A 105 15.80 -23.16 -7.91
C PRO A 105 15.49 -22.31 -6.67
N VAL A 106 16.51 -21.90 -5.91
CA VAL A 106 16.36 -21.08 -4.70
C VAL A 106 16.96 -19.68 -4.91
N SER A 107 18.10 -19.58 -5.59
CA SER A 107 18.75 -18.28 -5.82
C SER A 107 17.97 -17.35 -6.74
N VAL A 108 17.24 -17.87 -7.74
CA VAL A 108 16.39 -17.04 -8.62
C VAL A 108 15.19 -16.45 -7.84
N PRO A 109 14.39 -17.24 -7.09
CA PRO A 109 13.32 -16.69 -6.26
C PRO A 109 13.78 -15.63 -5.26
N PHE A 110 15.00 -15.76 -4.70
CA PHE A 110 15.55 -14.73 -3.80
C PHE A 110 15.65 -13.36 -4.47
N THR A 111 15.93 -13.29 -5.78
CA THR A 111 15.95 -12.01 -6.50
C THR A 111 14.57 -11.32 -6.54
N PHE A 112 13.49 -12.10 -6.44
CA PHE A 112 12.13 -11.56 -6.47
C PHE A 112 11.77 -10.86 -5.17
N PHE A 113 12.43 -11.16 -4.05
CA PHE A 113 12.13 -10.51 -2.77
C PHE A 113 12.45 -9.03 -2.78
N CYS A 114 13.60 -8.64 -3.36
CA CYS A 114 13.93 -7.23 -3.52
C CYS A 114 12.86 -6.49 -4.34
N ALA A 115 12.40 -7.09 -5.44
CA ALA A 115 11.35 -6.51 -6.27
C ALA A 115 10.00 -6.46 -5.54
N ALA A 116 9.63 -7.54 -4.84
CA ALA A 116 8.40 -7.62 -4.07
C ALA A 116 8.35 -6.59 -2.95
N TRP A 117 9.47 -6.42 -2.23
CA TRP A 117 9.63 -5.42 -1.17
C TRP A 117 9.44 -3.99 -1.70
N VAL A 118 10.10 -3.64 -2.81
CA VAL A 118 10.01 -2.30 -3.40
C VAL A 118 8.60 -1.97 -3.90
N ILE A 119 7.86 -2.97 -4.38
CA ILE A 119 6.49 -2.78 -4.89
C ILE A 119 5.43 -2.81 -3.78
N THR A 120 5.81 -3.06 -2.51
CA THR A 120 4.86 -3.02 -1.39
C THR A 120 4.17 -1.65 -1.24
N GLY A 121 2.99 -1.63 -0.60
CA GLY A 121 2.22 -0.40 -0.41
C GLY A 121 1.30 -0.01 -1.57
N TRP A 122 1.23 -0.82 -2.63
CA TRP A 122 0.21 -0.71 -3.69
C TRP A 122 -1.23 -0.70 -3.14
N ASN A 123 -1.45 -1.29 -1.96
CA ASN A 123 -2.74 -1.36 -1.28
C ASN A 123 -3.09 -0.12 -0.44
N ALA A 124 -2.22 0.90 -0.36
CA ALA A 124 -2.50 2.13 0.38
C ALA A 124 -3.86 2.78 0.03
N PRO A 125 -4.33 2.80 -1.25
CA PRO A 125 -5.65 3.33 -1.58
C PRO A 125 -6.81 2.59 -0.89
N SER A 126 -6.63 1.31 -0.54
CA SER A 126 -7.65 0.55 0.20
C SER A 126 -7.71 0.96 1.68
N ALA A 127 -6.58 1.39 2.27
CA ALA A 127 -6.51 1.80 3.66
C ALA A 127 -7.23 3.14 3.92
N VAL A 128 -7.30 3.99 2.90
CA VAL A 128 -8.01 5.28 2.92
C VAL A 128 -9.31 5.22 2.13
N ALA A 129 -9.88 4.03 1.92
CA ALA A 129 -11.12 3.90 1.16
C ALA A 129 -12.32 4.59 1.85
N GLU A 130 -12.37 4.58 3.20
CA GLU A 130 -13.36 5.36 3.96
C GLU A 130 -13.22 6.88 3.74
N GLU A 131 -12.05 7.33 3.31
CA GLU A 131 -11.68 8.73 3.05
C GLU A 131 -11.44 9.03 1.55
N THR A 132 -11.77 8.08 0.65
CA THR A 132 -11.80 8.29 -0.81
C THR A 132 -13.20 8.42 -1.40
N HIS A 133 -13.47 9.54 -2.09
CA HIS A 133 -14.70 9.74 -2.86
C HIS A 133 -14.84 8.70 -3.97
N ASN A 134 -16.03 8.08 -4.11
CA ASN A 134 -16.27 7.02 -5.08
C ASN A 134 -15.24 5.88 -4.98
N ALA A 135 -14.95 5.46 -3.74
CA ALA A 135 -13.93 4.45 -3.43
C ALA A 135 -14.12 3.15 -4.23
N ARG A 136 -15.37 2.80 -4.57
CA ARG A 136 -15.72 1.60 -5.36
C ARG A 136 -15.07 1.54 -6.74
N ILE A 137 -14.73 2.70 -7.32
CA ILE A 137 -14.09 2.80 -8.64
C ILE A 137 -12.68 3.37 -8.51
N VAL A 138 -12.49 4.38 -7.67
CA VAL A 138 -11.21 5.08 -7.52
C VAL A 138 -10.17 4.18 -6.86
N ALA A 139 -10.50 3.50 -5.76
CA ALA A 139 -9.54 2.64 -5.06
C ALA A 139 -8.96 1.51 -5.95
N PRO A 140 -9.76 0.68 -6.65
CA PRO A 140 -9.21 -0.39 -7.49
C PRO A 140 -8.39 0.14 -8.67
N ARG A 141 -8.81 1.25 -9.30
CA ARG A 141 -8.03 1.87 -10.39
C ARG A 141 -6.70 2.42 -9.88
N SER A 142 -6.71 3.09 -8.73
CA SER A 142 -5.49 3.61 -8.11
C SER A 142 -4.51 2.51 -7.77
N ILE A 143 -4.96 1.37 -7.21
CA ILE A 143 -4.12 0.20 -6.93
C ILE A 143 -3.41 -0.29 -8.19
N ILE A 144 -4.14 -0.45 -9.30
CA ILE A 144 -3.56 -0.94 -10.56
C ILE A 144 -2.58 0.08 -11.13
N ASN A 145 -2.95 1.35 -11.18
CA ASN A 145 -2.11 2.40 -11.72
C ASN A 145 -0.81 2.57 -10.92
N THR A 146 -0.88 2.56 -9.59
CA THR A 146 0.31 2.66 -8.74
C THR A 146 1.20 1.45 -8.88
N TYR A 147 0.63 0.24 -8.99
CA TYR A 147 1.41 -0.97 -9.24
C TYR A 147 2.11 -0.93 -10.60
N CYS A 148 1.38 -0.64 -11.68
CA CYS A 148 1.95 -0.59 -13.04
C CYS A 148 3.03 0.49 -13.18
N LEU A 149 2.83 1.66 -12.58
CA LEU A 149 3.80 2.74 -12.60
C LEU A 149 5.07 2.36 -11.83
N GLN A 150 4.93 1.76 -10.64
CA GLN A 150 6.08 1.30 -9.84
C GLN A 150 6.85 0.19 -10.55
N ALA A 151 6.16 -0.81 -11.10
CA ALA A 151 6.79 -1.87 -11.85
C ALA A 151 7.53 -1.34 -13.10
N GLY A 152 6.89 -0.44 -13.85
CA GLY A 152 7.49 0.18 -15.03
C GLY A 152 8.74 1.03 -14.71
N MET A 153 8.65 1.89 -13.68
CA MET A 153 9.80 2.67 -13.22
C MET A 153 10.91 1.75 -12.68
N GLY A 154 10.58 0.78 -11.81
CA GLY A 154 11.54 -0.18 -11.28
C GLY A 154 12.32 -0.92 -12.38
N MET A 155 11.62 -1.38 -13.43
CA MET A 155 12.26 -2.00 -14.59
C MET A 155 13.25 -1.07 -15.29
N ILE A 156 12.91 0.20 -15.47
CA ILE A 156 13.82 1.20 -16.08
C ILE A 156 15.07 1.37 -15.21
N PHE A 157 14.91 1.54 -13.89
CA PHE A 157 16.02 1.75 -12.98
C PHE A 157 16.95 0.53 -12.91
N CYS A 158 16.39 -0.68 -12.75
CA CYS A 158 17.17 -1.92 -12.71
C CYS A 158 17.92 -2.16 -14.03
N THR A 159 17.27 -1.91 -15.17
CA THR A 159 17.91 -2.05 -16.48
C THR A 159 19.05 -1.05 -16.65
N LEU A 160 18.84 0.22 -16.29
CA LEU A 160 19.89 1.25 -16.37
C LEU A 160 21.07 0.93 -15.46
N LEU A 161 20.82 0.45 -14.24
CA LEU A 161 21.88 -0.01 -13.35
C LEU A 161 22.67 -1.16 -13.97
N ALA A 162 22.01 -2.17 -14.52
CA ALA A 162 22.67 -3.30 -15.16
C ALA A 162 23.59 -2.87 -16.32
N PHE A 163 23.22 -1.85 -17.09
CA PHE A 163 24.08 -1.28 -18.13
C PHE A 163 25.25 -0.46 -17.60
N CYS A 164 25.13 0.13 -16.39
CA CYS A 164 26.14 0.99 -15.78
C CYS A 164 27.15 0.24 -14.90
N ILE A 165 26.78 -0.94 -14.41
CA ILE A 165 27.68 -1.84 -13.66
C ILE A 165 28.62 -2.52 -14.65
N THR A 166 29.90 -2.15 -14.61
CA THR A 166 30.94 -2.67 -15.51
C THR A 166 31.62 -3.93 -14.98
N ASP A 167 31.63 -4.11 -13.66
CA ASP A 167 32.22 -5.27 -12.98
C ASP A 167 31.25 -5.76 -11.89
N MET A 168 30.62 -6.91 -12.16
CA MET A 168 29.64 -7.50 -11.25
C MET A 168 30.30 -8.13 -10.02
N GLU A 169 31.55 -8.59 -10.13
CA GLU A 169 32.29 -9.19 -9.02
C GLU A 169 32.74 -8.12 -8.03
N ALA A 170 33.22 -6.98 -8.53
CA ALA A 170 33.50 -5.81 -7.70
C ALA A 170 32.23 -5.29 -7.01
N ALA A 171 31.09 -5.26 -7.70
CA ALA A 171 29.82 -4.87 -7.10
C ALA A 171 29.33 -5.86 -6.03
N ALA A 172 29.48 -7.17 -6.25
CA ALA A 172 29.06 -8.20 -5.29
C ALA A 172 29.96 -8.25 -4.05
N SER A 173 31.24 -7.88 -4.19
CA SER A 173 32.24 -7.85 -3.11
C SER A 173 32.35 -6.50 -2.39
N ASP A 174 31.45 -5.55 -2.66
CA ASP A 174 31.47 -4.22 -2.06
C ASP A 174 31.44 -4.31 -0.51
N PRO A 175 32.49 -3.85 0.21
CA PRO A 175 32.56 -3.90 1.67
C PRO A 175 31.44 -3.13 2.37
N THR A 176 30.81 -2.16 1.69
CA THR A 176 29.71 -1.37 2.25
C THR A 176 28.38 -2.14 2.25
N GLY A 177 28.25 -3.17 1.42
CA GLY A 177 26.98 -3.86 1.16
C GLY A 177 25.97 -3.06 0.33
N TYR A 178 26.32 -1.86 -0.15
CA TYR A 178 25.44 -0.97 -0.90
C TYR A 178 26.04 -0.58 -2.26
N ALA A 179 26.32 -1.57 -3.11
CA ALA A 179 26.98 -1.41 -4.41
C ALA A 179 26.37 -0.32 -5.30
N ALA A 180 25.05 -0.16 -5.30
CA ALA A 180 24.38 0.88 -6.07
C ALA A 180 24.75 2.30 -5.59
N PHE A 181 24.95 2.51 -4.29
CA PHE A 181 25.37 3.80 -3.73
C PHE A 181 26.85 4.05 -4.00
N THR A 182 27.70 3.03 -3.87
CA THR A 182 29.12 3.11 -4.24
C THR A 182 29.27 3.51 -5.70
N LEU A 183 28.53 2.86 -6.61
CA LEU A 183 28.50 3.21 -8.03
C LEU A 183 28.09 4.68 -8.25
N LEU A 184 27.05 5.18 -7.56
CA LEU A 184 26.65 6.57 -7.67
C LEU A 184 27.75 7.54 -7.20
N ILE A 185 28.46 7.21 -6.13
CA ILE A 185 29.57 8.03 -5.61
C ILE A 185 30.75 8.03 -6.59
N GLU A 186 31.07 6.89 -7.19
CA GLU A 186 32.14 6.79 -8.20
C GLU A 186 31.81 7.59 -9.47
N ARG A 187 30.55 7.54 -9.93
CA ARG A 187 30.12 8.20 -11.16
C ARG A 187 29.88 9.71 -10.98
N TRP A 188 29.30 10.13 -9.86
CA TRP A 188 28.92 11.54 -9.63
C TRP A 188 29.86 12.30 -8.69
N GLY A 189 30.73 11.59 -7.98
CA GLY A 189 31.52 12.16 -6.89
C GLY A 189 30.71 12.36 -5.61
N LEU A 190 31.40 12.39 -4.47
CA LEU A 190 30.79 12.41 -3.14
C LEU A 190 29.78 13.56 -2.92
N LYS A 191 30.07 14.76 -3.46
CA LYS A 191 29.22 15.94 -3.24
C LYS A 191 27.85 15.80 -3.92
N VAL A 192 27.84 15.40 -5.20
CA VAL A 192 26.62 15.27 -5.99
C VAL A 192 25.83 14.04 -5.57
N ALA A 193 26.51 12.90 -5.40
CA ALA A 193 25.89 11.69 -4.87
C ALA A 193 25.32 11.91 -3.46
N GLY A 194 26.04 12.59 -2.58
CA GLY A 194 25.56 12.92 -1.24
C GLY A 194 24.32 13.81 -1.24
N ALA A 195 24.27 14.83 -2.10
CA ALA A 195 23.07 15.67 -2.26
C ALA A 195 21.87 14.87 -2.78
N PHE A 196 22.09 13.96 -3.72
CA PHE A 196 21.05 13.07 -4.24
C PHE A 196 20.52 12.11 -3.16
N LEU A 197 21.41 11.46 -2.41
CA LEU A 197 21.03 10.56 -1.31
C LEU A 197 20.28 11.31 -0.20
N LEU A 198 20.61 12.58 0.06
CA LEU A 198 19.86 13.42 0.98
C LEU A 198 18.42 13.66 0.51
N ILE A 199 18.19 13.87 -0.79
CA ILE A 199 16.84 13.99 -1.36
C ILE A 199 16.05 12.68 -1.15
N ILE A 200 16.67 11.52 -1.39
CA ILE A 200 16.05 10.21 -1.15
C ILE A 200 15.70 10.03 0.34
N PHE A 201 16.61 10.41 1.23
CA PHE A 201 16.40 10.33 2.68
C PHE A 201 15.20 11.18 3.13
N LEU A 202 15.11 12.43 2.65
CA LEU A 202 13.97 13.31 2.95
C LEU A 202 12.66 12.73 2.42
N ASN A 203 12.65 12.23 1.17
CA ASN A 203 11.47 11.62 0.57
C ASN A 203 10.99 10.38 1.37
N THR A 204 11.92 9.52 1.76
CA THR A 204 11.63 8.31 2.56
C THR A 204 11.10 8.67 3.95
N SER A 205 11.65 9.74 4.56
CA SER A 205 11.18 10.22 5.87
C SER A 205 9.74 10.73 5.83
N ILE A 206 9.36 11.46 4.77
CA ILE A 206 7.98 11.90 4.55
C ILE A 206 7.06 10.69 4.32
N GLY A 207 7.50 9.72 3.52
CA GLY A 207 6.77 8.47 3.30
C GLY A 207 6.52 7.69 4.59
N GLY A 208 7.53 7.56 5.45
CA GLY A 208 7.40 6.93 6.77
C GLY A 208 6.38 7.62 7.68
N ALA A 209 6.36 8.95 7.69
CA ALA A 209 5.35 9.72 8.43
C ALA A 209 3.94 9.47 7.88
N ALA A 210 3.76 9.37 6.56
CA ALA A 210 2.48 9.07 5.95
C ALA A 210 1.98 7.65 6.31
N VAL A 211 2.87 6.66 6.34
CA VAL A 211 2.54 5.30 6.78
C VAL A 211 2.10 5.27 8.25
N LEU A 212 2.77 6.02 9.12
CA LEU A 212 2.38 6.13 10.54
C LEU A 212 0.96 6.68 10.69
N VAL A 213 0.62 7.72 9.92
CA VAL A 213 -0.74 8.30 9.94
C VAL A 213 -1.77 7.27 9.46
N MET A 214 -1.51 6.61 8.32
CA MET A 214 -2.38 5.57 7.78
C MET A 214 -2.63 4.45 8.79
N MET A 215 -1.57 3.91 9.40
CA MET A 215 -1.66 2.84 10.40
C MET A 215 -2.39 3.31 11.66
N SER A 216 -2.24 4.59 12.04
CA SER A 216 -2.98 5.18 13.16
C SER A 216 -4.48 5.22 12.90
N CYS A 217 -4.90 5.61 11.70
CA CYS A 217 -6.31 5.62 11.32
C CYS A 217 -6.91 4.20 11.32
N GLN A 218 -6.20 3.23 10.73
CA GLN A 218 -6.65 1.83 10.72
C GLN A 218 -6.78 1.24 12.13
N THR A 219 -5.79 1.50 12.99
CA THR A 219 -5.80 1.02 14.38
C THR A 219 -6.92 1.70 15.18
N ALA A 220 -7.18 2.99 14.94
CA ALA A 220 -8.28 3.71 15.58
C ALA A 220 -9.65 3.22 15.11
N ALA A 221 -9.81 2.88 13.82
CA ALA A 221 -11.02 2.25 13.31
C ALA A 221 -11.24 0.86 13.92
N PHE A 222 -10.17 0.06 14.07
CA PHE A 222 -10.24 -1.23 14.76
C PHE A 222 -10.61 -1.08 16.25
N ALA A 223 -10.08 -0.05 16.93
CA ALA A 223 -10.43 0.28 18.30
C ALA A 223 -11.88 0.79 18.44
N ARG A 224 -12.38 1.58 17.49
CA ARG A 224 -13.78 2.04 17.44
C ARG A 224 -14.74 0.86 17.43
N ASP A 225 -14.39 -0.17 16.67
CA ASP A 225 -15.21 -1.38 16.53
C ASP A 225 -15.02 -2.36 17.71
N GLY A 226 -14.22 -2.01 18.72
CA GLY A 226 -14.04 -2.78 19.95
C GLY A 226 -12.85 -3.74 19.97
N GLY A 227 -11.98 -3.69 18.95
CA GLY A 227 -10.91 -4.67 18.72
C GLY A 227 -9.66 -4.54 19.60
N MET A 228 -9.47 -3.44 20.31
CA MET A 228 -8.24 -3.13 21.07
C MET A 228 -8.45 -3.12 22.59
N LEU A 229 -7.41 -3.44 23.35
CA LEU A 229 -7.35 -3.10 24.77
C LEU A 229 -7.23 -1.56 24.86
N PHE A 230 -8.12 -0.88 25.60
CA PHE A 230 -8.27 0.59 25.62
C PHE A 230 -8.99 1.22 24.41
N ASN A 231 -10.03 0.55 23.89
CA ASN A 231 -10.89 1.04 22.81
C ASN A 231 -11.23 2.53 22.91
N ASP A 232 -11.80 3.01 24.02
CA ASP A 232 -12.25 4.40 24.18
C ASP A 232 -11.14 5.45 23.95
N LYS A 233 -9.91 5.14 24.38
CA LYS A 233 -8.76 6.04 24.22
C LYS A 233 -8.18 5.97 22.82
N LEU A 234 -8.06 4.76 22.27
CA LEU A 234 -7.46 4.54 20.94
C LEU A 234 -8.42 4.92 19.80
N SER A 235 -9.74 4.90 20.02
CA SER A 235 -10.72 5.39 19.06
C SER A 235 -10.95 6.90 19.14
N TYR A 236 -10.35 7.60 20.12
CA TYR A 236 -10.54 9.04 20.29
C TYR A 236 -9.85 9.82 19.17
N VAL A 237 -10.65 10.61 18.44
CA VAL A 237 -10.19 11.54 17.40
C VAL A 237 -10.24 12.96 17.93
N SER A 238 -9.10 13.66 17.91
CA SER A 238 -9.02 15.03 18.40
C SER A 238 -9.81 15.98 17.50
N PRO A 239 -10.72 16.82 18.04
CA PRO A 239 -11.47 17.79 17.25
C PRO A 239 -10.60 18.88 16.59
N ARG A 240 -9.38 19.10 17.11
CA ARG A 240 -8.47 20.15 16.61
C ARG A 240 -7.66 19.70 15.40
N SER A 241 -7.19 18.44 15.40
CA SER A 241 -6.35 17.88 14.32
C SER A 241 -7.11 16.93 13.41
N ASN A 242 -8.31 16.47 13.80
CA ASN A 242 -9.04 15.37 13.16
C ASN A 242 -8.22 14.08 13.02
N MET A 243 -7.27 13.85 13.94
CA MET A 243 -6.41 12.66 13.95
C MET A 243 -6.55 11.89 15.27
N PRO A 244 -6.38 10.55 15.25
CA PRO A 244 -6.42 9.73 16.45
C PRO A 244 -5.11 9.84 17.24
N ILE A 245 -4.93 10.96 17.96
CA ILE A 245 -3.65 11.34 18.60
C ILE A 245 -3.12 10.25 19.54
N TYR A 246 -3.99 9.66 20.38
CA TYR A 246 -3.54 8.62 21.32
C TYR A 246 -3.05 7.37 20.62
N THR A 247 -3.69 6.98 19.51
CA THR A 247 -3.26 5.85 18.68
C THR A 247 -1.96 6.16 17.96
N THR A 248 -1.82 7.37 17.42
CA THR A 248 -0.55 7.82 16.84
C THR A 248 0.57 7.78 17.86
N MET A 249 0.35 8.28 19.08
CA MET A 249 1.35 8.20 20.15
C MET A 249 1.68 6.76 20.55
N PHE A 250 0.67 5.89 20.65
CA PHE A 250 0.85 4.47 20.96
C PHE A 250 1.74 3.78 19.90
N LEU A 251 1.45 3.99 18.62
CA LEU A 251 2.24 3.43 17.52
C LEU A 251 3.65 4.04 17.45
N THR A 252 3.80 5.35 17.67
CA THR A 252 5.12 6.00 17.71
C THR A 252 5.97 5.46 18.84
N ILE A 253 5.45 5.37 20.06
CA ILE A 253 6.19 4.84 21.21
C ILE A 253 6.54 3.37 20.97
N GLY A 254 5.59 2.57 20.46
CA GLY A 254 5.85 1.18 20.08
C GLY A 254 6.94 1.06 19.01
N GLY A 255 6.91 1.91 17.98
CA GLY A 255 7.93 1.97 16.95
C GLY A 255 9.30 2.39 17.48
N MET A 256 9.36 3.37 18.39
CA MET A 256 10.62 3.77 19.05
C MET A 256 11.18 2.65 19.93
N LEU A 257 10.34 1.90 20.64
CA LEU A 257 10.77 0.74 21.42
C LEU A 257 11.29 -0.38 20.52
N MET A 258 10.64 -0.62 19.38
CA MET A 258 11.13 -1.56 18.37
C MET A 258 12.45 -1.09 17.75
N LEU A 259 12.64 0.21 17.57
CA LEU A 259 13.91 0.77 17.09
C LEU A 259 15.07 0.48 18.05
N CYS A 260 14.82 0.42 19.36
CA CYS A 260 15.85 0.01 20.34
C CYS A 260 16.33 -1.44 20.11
N LEU A 261 15.50 -2.32 19.54
CA LEU A 261 15.94 -3.66 19.16
C LEU A 261 16.91 -3.62 17.96
N GLY A 262 16.88 -2.52 17.20
CA GLY A 262 17.86 -2.16 16.17
C GLY A 262 19.32 -2.12 16.64
N PHE A 263 19.58 -1.98 17.95
CA PHE A 263 20.95 -2.03 18.49
C PHE A 263 21.59 -3.42 18.45
N SER A 264 20.79 -4.48 18.22
CA SER A 264 21.28 -5.83 17.99
C SER A 264 20.99 -6.25 16.55
N PRO A 265 22.01 -6.62 15.75
CA PRO A 265 21.81 -7.10 14.37
C PRO A 265 20.84 -8.27 14.29
N ILE A 266 20.91 -9.21 15.24
CA ILE A 266 20.03 -10.38 15.28
C ILE A 266 18.58 -9.95 15.55
N ALA A 267 18.38 -9.05 16.50
CA ALA A 267 17.03 -8.61 16.86
C ALA A 267 16.39 -7.76 15.77
N SER A 268 17.18 -6.93 15.07
CA SER A 268 16.70 -6.11 13.96
C SER A 268 16.28 -6.97 12.77
N GLU A 269 17.12 -7.92 12.34
CA GLU A 269 16.81 -8.88 11.27
C GLU A 269 15.53 -9.67 11.56
N THR A 270 15.37 -10.11 12.81
CA THR A 270 14.19 -10.84 13.28
C THR A 270 12.91 -10.03 13.15
N ILE A 271 12.94 -8.73 13.48
CA ILE A 271 11.74 -7.85 13.44
C ILE A 271 11.35 -7.51 12.01
N TYR A 272 12.33 -7.15 11.16
CA TYR A 272 12.06 -6.86 9.75
C TYR A 272 11.37 -8.04 9.09
N SER A 273 11.88 -9.22 9.39
CA SER A 273 11.35 -10.43 8.83
C SER A 273 9.96 -10.82 9.36
N LEU A 274 9.69 -10.60 10.65
CA LEU A 274 8.33 -10.74 11.20
C LEU A 274 7.34 -9.86 10.42
N ALA A 275 7.73 -8.61 10.15
CA ALA A 275 6.89 -7.67 9.42
C ALA A 275 6.57 -8.18 8.00
N VAL A 276 7.57 -8.76 7.31
CA VAL A 276 7.39 -9.34 5.96
C VAL A 276 6.36 -10.48 5.99
N ILE A 277 6.53 -11.48 6.85
CA ILE A 277 5.61 -12.63 6.91
C ILE A 277 4.20 -12.19 7.31
N ALA A 278 4.08 -11.29 8.29
CA ALA A 278 2.78 -10.77 8.72
C ALA A 278 2.03 -10.08 7.57
N VAL A 279 2.74 -9.30 6.76
CA VAL A 279 2.19 -8.64 5.56
C VAL A 279 1.80 -9.66 4.49
N MET A 280 2.61 -10.69 4.24
CA MET A 280 2.27 -11.75 3.28
C MET A 280 0.99 -12.50 3.68
N VAL A 281 0.85 -12.85 4.97
CA VAL A 281 -0.38 -13.48 5.48
C VAL A 281 -1.58 -12.54 5.35
N LEU A 282 -1.41 -11.26 5.68
CA LEU A 282 -2.45 -10.25 5.50
C LEU A 282 -2.94 -10.15 4.06
N TYR A 283 -2.03 -10.29 3.07
CA TYR A 283 -2.39 -10.30 1.65
C TYR A 283 -3.05 -11.60 1.20
N ALA A 284 -2.67 -12.75 1.78
CA ALA A 284 -3.23 -14.05 1.45
C ALA A 284 -4.69 -14.21 1.92
N LEU A 285 -5.04 -13.64 3.09
CA LEU A 285 -6.37 -13.77 3.71
C LEU A 285 -7.55 -13.31 2.82
N PRO A 286 -7.59 -12.07 2.29
CA PRO A 286 -8.69 -11.65 1.43
C PRO A 286 -8.74 -12.47 0.12
N MET A 287 -7.60 -12.94 -0.39
CA MET A 287 -7.57 -13.79 -1.58
C MET A 287 -8.27 -15.12 -1.34
N ILE A 288 -7.98 -15.79 -0.22
CA ILE A 288 -8.63 -17.06 0.10
C ILE A 288 -10.11 -16.87 0.42
N PHE A 289 -10.49 -15.79 1.12
CA PHE A 289 -11.91 -15.48 1.36
C PHE A 289 -12.68 -15.22 0.07
N ARG A 290 -12.04 -14.62 -0.94
CA ARG A 290 -12.67 -14.45 -2.26
C ARG A 290 -12.84 -15.77 -3.02
N VAL A 291 -11.94 -16.74 -2.83
CA VAL A 291 -12.05 -18.07 -3.44
C VAL A 291 -13.19 -18.87 -2.79
N PHE A 292 -13.31 -18.80 -1.46
CA PHE A 292 -14.33 -19.51 -0.66
C PHE A 292 -15.53 -18.63 -0.28
N ASP A 293 -15.90 -17.69 -1.14
CA ASP A 293 -16.98 -16.73 -0.87
C ASP A 293 -18.37 -17.36 -0.72
N ASN A 294 -18.58 -18.60 -1.19
CA ASN A 294 -19.85 -19.32 -1.19
C ASN A 294 -21.04 -18.46 -1.68
N GLY A 295 -20.80 -17.61 -2.70
CA GLY A 295 -21.83 -16.73 -3.27
C GLY A 295 -22.17 -15.50 -2.42
N ARG A 296 -21.43 -15.22 -1.33
CA ARG A 296 -21.65 -14.04 -0.48
C ARG A 296 -21.09 -12.73 -1.07
N TRP A 297 -20.23 -12.85 -2.08
CA TRP A 297 -19.58 -11.72 -2.73
C TRP A 297 -20.53 -11.03 -3.70
N VAL A 298 -20.70 -9.72 -3.54
CA VAL A 298 -21.50 -8.89 -4.45
C VAL A 298 -20.55 -8.12 -5.37
N PRO A 299 -20.69 -8.24 -6.71
CA PRO A 299 -19.85 -7.50 -7.64
C PRO A 299 -20.00 -5.98 -7.48
N GLY A 300 -18.89 -5.29 -7.35
CA GLY A 300 -18.86 -3.83 -7.41
C GLY A 300 -18.86 -3.31 -8.86
N PRO A 301 -18.98 -1.98 -9.03
CA PRO A 301 -18.87 -1.29 -10.33
C PRO A 301 -17.59 -1.63 -11.10
N TRP A 302 -16.52 -1.96 -10.38
CA TRP A 302 -15.30 -2.53 -10.92
C TRP A 302 -15.18 -4.00 -10.46
N ASN A 303 -15.05 -4.90 -11.42
CA ASN A 303 -14.81 -6.31 -11.15
C ASN A 303 -14.03 -6.99 -12.28
N MET A 304 -13.39 -8.11 -11.96
CA MET A 304 -12.63 -8.93 -12.93
C MET A 304 -13.51 -9.98 -13.63
N GLY A 305 -14.83 -9.95 -13.43
CA GLY A 305 -15.78 -10.93 -13.96
C GLY A 305 -15.33 -12.38 -13.74
N ARG A 306 -15.32 -13.16 -14.82
CA ARG A 306 -14.93 -14.59 -14.83
C ARG A 306 -13.49 -14.84 -14.34
N PHE A 307 -12.60 -13.87 -14.46
CA PHE A 307 -11.20 -14.02 -14.07
C PHE A 307 -10.97 -13.78 -12.57
N SER A 308 -12.00 -13.36 -11.82
CA SER A 308 -11.86 -13.08 -10.40
C SER A 308 -11.30 -14.29 -9.64
N LYS A 309 -11.94 -15.47 -9.68
CA LYS A 309 -11.45 -16.64 -8.92
C LYS A 309 -10.06 -17.13 -9.37
N PRO A 310 -9.77 -17.34 -10.67
CA PRO A 310 -8.44 -17.78 -11.10
C PRO A 310 -7.31 -16.85 -10.68
N VAL A 311 -7.50 -15.52 -10.77
CA VAL A 311 -6.48 -14.53 -10.36
C VAL A 311 -6.22 -14.60 -8.86
N HIS A 312 -7.26 -14.74 -8.02
CA HIS A 312 -7.07 -14.87 -6.58
C HIS A 312 -6.38 -16.20 -6.20
N VAL A 313 -6.68 -17.30 -6.90
CA VAL A 313 -5.99 -18.58 -6.68
C VAL A 313 -4.50 -18.45 -7.05
N LEU A 314 -4.20 -17.91 -8.23
CA LEU A 314 -2.81 -17.70 -8.65
C LEU A 314 -2.07 -16.77 -7.68
N GLY A 315 -2.68 -15.65 -7.30
CA GLY A 315 -2.11 -14.71 -6.33
C GLY A 315 -1.83 -15.37 -4.98
N PHE A 316 -2.77 -16.16 -4.46
CA PHE A 316 -2.60 -16.89 -3.21
C PHE A 316 -1.43 -17.89 -3.29
N LEU A 317 -1.35 -18.69 -4.37
CA LEU A 317 -0.25 -19.63 -4.57
C LEU A 317 1.11 -18.92 -4.65
N THR A 318 1.18 -17.79 -5.35
CA THR A 318 2.40 -16.97 -5.44
C THR A 318 2.80 -16.42 -4.07
N VAL A 319 1.86 -15.90 -3.28
CA VAL A 319 2.15 -15.38 -1.93
C VAL A 319 2.61 -16.49 -1.00
N VAL A 320 1.98 -17.67 -1.04
CA VAL A 320 2.39 -18.84 -0.25
C VAL A 320 3.80 -19.30 -0.66
N TYR A 321 4.07 -19.35 -1.96
CA TYR A 321 5.39 -19.69 -2.48
C TYR A 321 6.47 -18.71 -1.99
N MET A 322 6.21 -17.40 -2.10
CA MET A 322 7.11 -16.36 -1.60
C MET A 322 7.32 -16.46 -0.08
N MET A 323 6.26 -16.70 0.69
CA MET A 323 6.34 -16.86 2.14
C MET A 323 7.18 -18.08 2.54
N ILE A 324 7.10 -19.19 1.80
CA ILE A 324 7.97 -20.36 2.01
C ILE A 324 9.42 -19.98 1.72
N MET A 325 9.68 -19.30 0.60
CA MET A 325 11.03 -18.89 0.22
C MET A 325 11.65 -17.90 1.21
N GLU A 326 10.86 -17.02 1.86
CA GLU A 326 11.34 -16.10 2.91
C GLU A 326 11.81 -16.83 4.18
N CYS A 327 11.34 -18.06 4.38
CA CYS A 327 11.77 -18.88 5.51
C CYS A 327 13.11 -19.57 5.25
N PHE A 328 13.63 -19.55 4.01
CA PHE A 328 14.94 -20.11 3.72
C PHE A 328 16.04 -19.17 4.23
N HIS A 329 17.14 -19.74 4.71
CA HIS A 329 18.30 -18.96 5.11
C HIS A 329 19.05 -18.45 3.86
N PRO A 330 19.58 -17.21 3.85
CA PRO A 330 20.31 -16.66 2.70
C PRO A 330 21.54 -17.50 2.28
N GLN A 331 22.20 -18.15 3.24
CA GLN A 331 23.32 -19.07 3.01
C GLN A 331 22.86 -20.53 3.08
N ALA A 332 23.40 -21.39 2.22
CA ALA A 332 23.06 -22.81 2.17
C ALA A 332 23.55 -23.59 3.40
N THR A 333 24.65 -23.14 4.02
CA THR A 333 25.15 -23.68 5.28
C THR A 333 24.48 -22.97 6.46
N TRP A 334 23.52 -23.63 7.11
CA TRP A 334 22.85 -23.12 8.30
C TRP A 334 23.07 -24.05 9.49
N THR A 335 23.13 -23.45 10.68
CA THR A 335 23.14 -24.14 11.98
C THR A 335 21.88 -23.74 12.75
N GLY A 336 21.58 -24.41 13.87
CA GLY A 336 20.48 -23.98 14.74
C GLY A 336 20.64 -22.54 15.25
N ALA A 337 21.86 -22.00 15.32
CA ALA A 337 22.09 -20.61 15.73
C ALA A 337 21.86 -19.60 14.59
N THR A 338 22.00 -20.03 13.34
CA THR A 338 21.85 -19.17 12.16
C THR A 338 20.56 -19.44 11.40
N LEU A 339 19.74 -20.40 11.83
CA LEU A 339 18.47 -20.68 11.16
C LEU A 339 17.59 -19.42 11.16
N ASN A 340 16.91 -19.21 10.05
CA ASN A 340 15.95 -18.16 9.94
C ASN A 340 14.68 -18.49 10.78
N TYR A 341 14.50 -17.80 11.92
CA TYR A 341 13.42 -18.03 12.89
C TYR A 341 12.16 -17.17 12.64
N ASN A 342 12.01 -16.56 11.47
CA ASN A 342 10.90 -15.66 11.14
C ASN A 342 9.53 -16.30 11.40
N TRP A 343 9.37 -17.57 11.00
CA TRP A 343 8.14 -18.33 11.19
C TRP A 343 7.80 -18.53 12.67
N ALA A 344 8.80 -18.71 13.54
CA ALA A 344 8.60 -18.93 14.97
C ALA A 344 8.16 -17.64 15.67
N VAL A 345 8.76 -16.51 15.29
CA VAL A 345 8.36 -15.20 15.80
C VAL A 345 6.97 -14.81 15.31
N PHE A 346 6.65 -15.10 14.05
CA PHE A 346 5.30 -14.94 13.51
C PHE A 346 4.28 -15.80 14.28
N LEU A 347 4.60 -17.06 14.56
CA LEU A 347 3.74 -17.92 15.39
C LEU A 347 3.54 -17.33 16.79
N GLY A 348 4.59 -16.79 17.40
CA GLY A 348 4.50 -16.09 18.68
C GLY A 348 3.54 -14.88 18.63
N ALA A 349 3.61 -14.08 17.56
CA ALA A 349 2.68 -12.98 17.34
C ALA A 349 1.23 -13.46 17.17
N VAL A 350 1.00 -14.53 16.40
CA VAL A 350 -0.35 -15.12 16.23
C VAL A 350 -0.89 -15.65 17.57
N VAL A 351 -0.06 -16.32 18.37
CA VAL A 351 -0.43 -16.80 19.70
C VAL A 351 -0.81 -15.62 20.60
N LEU A 352 0.00 -14.57 20.63
CA LEU A 352 -0.32 -13.36 21.40
C LEU A 352 -1.63 -12.72 20.95
N SER A 353 -1.83 -12.53 19.64
CA SER A 353 -3.08 -12.00 19.08
C SER A 353 -4.28 -12.88 19.46
N THR A 354 -4.12 -14.19 19.44
CA THR A 354 -5.17 -15.15 19.81
C THR A 354 -5.50 -15.06 21.31
N LEU A 355 -4.49 -14.94 22.17
CA LEU A 355 -4.63 -14.74 23.61
C LEU A 355 -5.28 -13.40 23.96
N LEU A 356 -5.12 -12.37 23.13
CA LEU A 356 -5.81 -11.09 23.28
C LEU A 356 -7.24 -11.14 22.72
N TRP A 357 -7.46 -11.91 21.65
CA TRP A 357 -8.74 -12.03 20.98
C TRP A 357 -9.78 -12.75 21.84
N PHE A 358 -9.46 -13.92 22.41
CA PHE A 358 -10.47 -14.69 23.13
C PHE A 358 -11.02 -14.01 24.40
N PRO A 359 -10.20 -13.40 25.28
CA PRO A 359 -10.71 -12.74 26.48
C PRO A 359 -11.42 -11.42 26.19
N HIS A 360 -10.96 -10.66 25.18
CA HIS A 360 -11.42 -9.29 24.91
C HIS A 360 -12.09 -9.15 23.54
N GLY A 361 -11.35 -9.37 22.46
CA GLY A 361 -11.83 -9.14 21.09
C GLY A 361 -13.15 -9.85 20.79
N SER A 362 -13.27 -11.14 21.14
CA SER A 362 -14.47 -11.94 20.89
C SER A 362 -15.74 -11.45 21.60
N ARG A 363 -15.58 -10.64 22.65
CA ARG A 363 -16.69 -10.11 23.47
C ARG A 363 -17.09 -8.70 23.08
N TYR A 364 -16.11 -7.86 22.73
CA TYR A 364 -16.32 -6.43 22.51
C TYR A 364 -16.29 -6.03 21.03
N TYR A 365 -15.67 -6.84 20.15
CA TYR A 365 -15.59 -6.52 18.74
C TYR A 365 -16.96 -6.69 18.06
N LYS A 366 -17.52 -5.58 17.59
CA LYS A 366 -18.82 -5.56 16.89
C LYS A 366 -18.65 -5.70 15.38
N GLY A 367 -17.53 -5.22 14.84
CA GLY A 367 -17.27 -5.17 13.40
C GLY A 367 -18.35 -4.41 12.61
N VAL A 368 -18.41 -4.68 11.31
CA VAL A 368 -19.43 -4.10 10.42
C VAL A 368 -20.80 -4.69 10.74
N ASN A 369 -21.82 -3.83 10.85
CA ASN A 369 -23.22 -4.23 11.06
C ASN A 369 -23.69 -5.21 9.96
N GLN A 370 -23.79 -6.48 10.32
CA GLN A 370 -24.10 -7.57 9.39
C GLN A 370 -25.51 -7.49 8.82
N GLU A 371 -26.47 -6.99 9.59
CA GLU A 371 -27.86 -6.85 9.15
C GLU A 371 -27.98 -5.78 8.08
N MET A 372 -27.38 -4.61 8.32
CA MET A 372 -27.30 -3.55 7.32
C MET A 372 -26.52 -3.97 6.09
N LEU A 373 -25.46 -4.77 6.26
CA LEU A 373 -24.69 -5.28 5.14
C LEU A 373 -25.49 -6.26 4.28
N ARG A 374 -26.39 -7.06 4.88
CA ARG A 374 -27.32 -7.93 4.15
C ARG A 374 -28.39 -7.11 3.44
N ALA A 375 -29.04 -6.18 4.14
CA ALA A 375 -30.04 -5.30 3.56
C ALA A 375 -29.48 -4.46 2.40
N TRP A 376 -28.24 -3.97 2.52
CA TRP A 376 -27.54 -3.31 1.43
C TRP A 376 -27.28 -4.26 0.25
N ARG A 377 -26.82 -5.49 0.50
CA ARG A 377 -26.57 -6.48 -0.57
C ARG A 377 -27.83 -6.87 -1.32
N GLU A 378 -28.95 -7.06 -0.62
CA GLU A 378 -30.25 -7.37 -1.22
C GLU A 378 -30.71 -6.22 -2.14
N ARG A 379 -30.64 -4.97 -1.65
CA ARG A 379 -30.96 -3.78 -2.46
C ARG A 379 -30.11 -3.69 -3.73
N GLU A 380 -28.81 -4.00 -3.64
CA GLU A 380 -27.91 -3.91 -4.78
C GLU A 380 -28.12 -5.07 -5.77
N HIS A 381 -28.42 -6.28 -5.27
CA HIS A 381 -28.76 -7.43 -6.09
C HIS A 381 -30.05 -7.17 -6.89
N ASP A 382 -31.07 -6.59 -6.27
CA ASP A 382 -32.33 -6.23 -6.92
C ASP A 382 -32.14 -5.11 -7.97
N ARG A 383 -31.22 -4.17 -7.72
CA ARG A 383 -30.80 -3.15 -8.70
C ARG A 383 -30.07 -3.74 -9.90
N GLY A 384 -29.23 -4.77 -9.69
CA GLY A 384 -28.55 -5.49 -10.78
C GLY A 384 -29.53 -6.24 -11.69
N LEU A 385 -30.49 -6.96 -11.10
CA LEU A 385 -31.52 -7.71 -11.83
C LEU A 385 -32.46 -6.81 -12.63
N SER A 386 -32.81 -5.63 -12.10
CA SER A 386 -33.67 -4.67 -12.81
C SER A 386 -32.96 -3.98 -13.98
N GLN A 387 -31.63 -3.81 -13.94
CA GLN A 387 -30.85 -3.31 -15.08
C GLN A 387 -30.63 -4.34 -16.19
N GLU A 388 -30.45 -5.62 -15.86
CA GLU A 388 -30.36 -6.68 -16.87
C GLU A 388 -31.72 -7.01 -17.52
N GLY A 389 -32.83 -6.77 -16.81
CA GLY A 389 -34.19 -6.97 -17.32
C GLY A 389 -34.77 -5.82 -18.16
N SER A 390 -34.17 -4.62 -18.13
CA SER A 390 -34.64 -3.44 -18.87
C SER A 390 -33.64 -2.99 -19.93
N GLY A 391 -33.72 -3.61 -21.10
CA GLY A 391 -33.07 -3.13 -22.34
C GLY A 391 -33.66 -1.83 -22.90
N GLU A 392 -34.07 -0.90 -22.04
CA GLU A 392 -34.62 0.41 -22.45
C GLU A 392 -33.86 1.54 -21.78
N SER A 393 -33.32 2.44 -22.63
CA SER A 393 -32.70 3.69 -22.21
C SER A 393 -33.67 4.51 -21.36
N ARG A 394 -33.31 4.81 -20.11
CA ARG A 394 -34.11 5.70 -19.27
C ARG A 394 -34.01 7.15 -19.75
N SER A 395 -35.10 7.65 -20.33
CA SER A 395 -35.54 9.04 -20.13
C SER A 395 -36.24 9.12 -18.77
N GLU A 396 -35.72 9.90 -17.83
CA GLU A 396 -36.33 10.12 -16.51
C GLU A 396 -37.65 10.91 -16.64
N PRO A 397 -38.73 10.52 -15.95
CA PRO A 397 -39.89 11.38 -15.77
C PRO A 397 -39.65 12.33 -14.59
N TYR A 398 -39.72 13.62 -14.89
CA TYR A 398 -39.78 14.74 -13.97
C TYR A 398 -40.99 14.60 -13.03
N ILE A 399 -40.78 14.51 -11.71
CA ILE A 399 -41.85 14.64 -10.71
C ILE A 399 -41.74 16.03 -10.08
N GLU A 400 -42.74 16.84 -10.37
CA GLU A 400 -42.92 18.21 -9.91
C GLU A 400 -43.61 18.21 -8.53
N GLY A 401 -43.07 19.01 -7.61
CA GLY A 401 -43.86 19.64 -6.55
C GLY A 401 -43.90 18.94 -5.18
N VAL A 402 -42.95 19.30 -4.31
CA VAL A 402 -43.24 19.72 -2.93
C VAL A 402 -42.23 20.83 -2.54
N LYS A 403 -42.75 22.00 -2.18
CA LYS A 403 -42.06 23.11 -1.49
C LYS A 403 -42.91 23.50 -0.26
N PRO A 404 -42.36 24.22 0.73
CA PRO A 404 -40.99 24.23 1.25
C PRO A 404 -40.86 23.43 2.56
#